data_AF-A0A817YGF6-F1
#
_entry.id   AF-A0A817YGF6-F1
#
_cell.length_a   1.000
_cell.length_b   1.000
_cell.length_c   1.000
_cell.angle_alpha   90.00
_cell.angle_beta   90.00
_cell.angle_gamma   90.00
#
_symmetry.space_group_name_H-M   'P 1'
#
loop_
_entity.id
_entity.type
_entity.pdbx_description
1 polymer ?
#
loop_
_entity_poly.entity_id
_entity_poly.type
_entity_poly.pdbx_seq_one_letter_code
_entity_poly.pdbx_strand_id
1 'polypeptide(L)'
;MLRKVKKFSKNGVSDSTLGDIVPLTISNTFNIKIIIFTSVSNLSRIEIKPANGNNASLPQKTIFLAYNQYGIGHYDAAYPRT
;
A
#
# COMPACT_ATOMS: atom_id res chain seq x y z
N MET A 1 -6.90 4.23 20.84
CA MET A 1 -7.30 4.02 19.43
C MET A 1 -7.89 5.29 18.79
N LEU A 2 -8.95 5.90 19.35
CA LEU A 2 -9.58 7.13 18.82
C LEU A 2 -8.62 8.29 18.53
N ARG A 3 -7.63 8.53 19.40
CA ARG A 3 -6.62 9.60 19.21
C ARG A 3 -5.74 9.37 17.97
N LYS A 4 -5.40 8.11 17.66
CA LYS A 4 -4.62 7.75 16.47
C LYS A 4 -5.44 7.95 15.19
N VAL A 5 -6.72 7.56 15.22
CA VAL A 5 -7.66 7.77 14.11
C VAL A 5 -7.84 9.27 13.81
N LYS A 6 -8.08 10.08 14.85
CA LYS A 6 -8.19 11.55 14.71
C LYS A 6 -6.90 12.23 14.22
N LYS A 7 -5.73 11.63 14.49
CA LYS A 7 -4.45 12.12 13.96
C LYS A 7 -4.33 11.77 12.47
N PHE A 8 -4.62 10.52 12.11
CA PHE A 8 -4.58 10.03 10.73
C PHE A 8 -5.58 10.73 9.80
N SER A 9 -6.73 11.16 10.33
CA SER A 9 -7.72 11.92 9.55
C SER A 9 -7.27 13.34 9.18
N LYS A 10 -6.09 13.79 9.61
CA LYS A 10 -5.54 15.10 9.25
C LYS A 10 -4.70 14.98 7.99
N ASN A 11 -4.78 16.00 7.13
CA ASN A 11 -3.94 16.09 5.94
C ASN A 11 -2.45 16.05 6.30
N GLY A 12 -1.66 15.34 5.51
CA GLY A 12 -0.21 15.21 5.69
C GLY A 12 0.23 14.19 6.75
N VAL A 13 -0.69 13.43 7.34
CA VAL A 13 -0.36 12.36 8.29
C VAL A 13 -0.41 11.00 7.58
N SER A 14 0.75 10.45 7.27
CA SER A 14 0.93 9.11 6.68
C SER A 14 1.67 8.14 7.60
N ASP A 15 2.22 8.63 8.72
CA ASP A 15 2.98 7.85 9.70
C ASP A 15 2.04 7.11 10.67
N SER A 16 2.08 5.77 10.69
CA SER A 16 1.64 4.85 11.77
C SER A 16 1.10 3.52 11.21
N THR A 17 0.76 2.59 12.11
CA THR A 17 0.02 1.36 11.82
C THR A 17 -1.28 1.59 11.01
N LEU A 18 -1.89 2.78 11.08
CA LEU A 18 -3.03 3.13 10.25
C LEU A 18 -2.65 3.48 8.82
N GLY A 19 -1.44 3.99 8.57
CA GLY A 19 -0.88 4.13 7.22
C GLY A 19 -0.57 2.77 6.59
N ASP A 20 -0.05 1.83 7.39
CA ASP A 20 0.32 0.48 6.91
C ASP A 20 -0.89 -0.34 6.39
N ILE A 21 -2.10 -0.08 6.91
CA ILE A 21 -3.31 -0.76 6.46
C ILE A 21 -3.92 -0.14 5.19
N VAL A 22 -3.56 1.11 4.85
CA VAL A 22 -4.13 1.83 3.70
C VAL A 22 -3.97 1.06 2.39
N PRO A 23 -2.78 0.53 2.02
CA PRO A 23 -2.63 -0.23 0.79
C PRO A 23 -3.54 -1.47 0.73
N LEU A 24 -3.73 -2.18 1.85
CA LEU A 24 -4.65 -3.32 1.93
C LEU A 24 -6.10 -2.89 1.80
N THR A 25 -6.50 -1.78 2.44
CA THR A 25 -7.84 -1.20 2.29
C THR A 25 -8.11 -0.82 0.85
N ILE A 26 -7.19 -0.10 0.20
CA ILE A 26 -7.29 0.29 -1.22
C ILE A 26 -7.40 -0.96 -2.11
N SER A 27 -6.56 -1.96 -1.89
CA SER A 27 -6.57 -3.22 -2.65
C SER A 27 -7.94 -3.90 -2.57
N ASN A 28 -8.51 -4.02 -1.36
CA ASN A 28 -9.84 -4.58 -1.15
C ASN A 28 -10.95 -3.73 -1.77
N THR A 29 -10.95 -2.41 -1.56
CA THR A 29 -12.01 -1.51 -2.02
C THR A 29 -12.12 -1.46 -3.55
N PHE A 30 -10.99 -1.43 -4.25
CA PHE A 30 -10.96 -1.29 -5.71
C PHE A 30 -10.73 -2.60 -6.46
N ASN A 31 -10.60 -3.73 -5.76
CA ASN A 31 -10.25 -5.03 -6.33
C ASN A 31 -9.00 -4.97 -7.24
N ILE A 32 -7.95 -4.30 -6.74
CA ILE A 32 -6.66 -4.15 -7.44
C ILE A 32 -5.54 -4.86 -6.69
N LYS A 33 -4.54 -5.30 -7.43
CA LYS A 33 -3.27 -5.77 -6.87
C LYS A 33 -2.32 -4.58 -6.73
N ILE A 34 -1.62 -4.49 -5.60
CA ILE A 34 -0.57 -3.48 -5.39
C ILE A 34 0.76 -4.22 -5.18
N ILE A 35 1.78 -3.84 -5.95
CA ILE A 35 3.14 -4.33 -5.77
C ILE A 35 4.01 -3.15 -5.33
N ILE A 36 4.63 -3.28 -4.17
CA ILE A 36 5.53 -2.27 -3.62
C ILE A 36 6.96 -2.80 -3.73
N PHE A 37 7.82 -2.07 -4.44
CA PHE A 37 9.26 -2.29 -4.45
C PHE A 37 9.91 -1.41 -3.40
N THR A 38 10.88 -1.92 -2.66
CA THR A 38 11.46 -1.20 -1.51
C THR A 38 12.95 -1.46 -1.37
N SER A 39 13.65 -0.47 -0.82
CA SER A 39 15.08 -0.54 -0.47
C SER A 39 15.33 -1.14 0.92
N VAL A 40 14.31 -1.69 1.58
CA VAL A 40 14.48 -2.37 2.87
C VAL A 40 15.26 -3.67 2.65
N SER A 41 16.35 -3.85 3.41
CA SER A 41 17.16 -5.08 3.36
C SER A 41 16.29 -6.31 3.62
N ASN A 42 16.43 -7.35 2.79
CA ASN A 42 15.70 -8.63 2.86
C ASN A 42 14.19 -8.53 2.59
N LEU A 43 13.68 -7.37 2.17
CA LEU A 43 12.28 -7.21 1.77
C LEU A 43 12.23 -6.30 0.54
N SER A 44 12.63 -6.83 -0.62
CA SER A 44 12.70 -6.06 -1.87
C SER A 44 11.34 -5.85 -2.53
N ARG A 45 10.35 -6.68 -2.18
CA ARG A 45 9.02 -6.67 -2.79
C ARG A 45 7.95 -7.07 -1.78
N ILE A 46 6.90 -6.26 -1.69
CA ILE A 46 5.68 -6.54 -0.93
C ILE A 46 4.53 -6.66 -1.91
N GLU A 47 3.75 -7.74 -1.81
CA GLU A 47 2.60 -7.99 -2.65
C GLU A 47 1.33 -7.92 -1.84
N ILE A 48 0.43 -7.03 -2.24
CA ILE A 48 -0.84 -6.80 -1.57
C ILE A 48 -1.96 -7.18 -2.53
N LYS A 49 -2.83 -8.07 -2.07
CA LYS A 49 -3.97 -8.60 -2.82
C LYS A 49 -5.27 -8.41 -2.04
N PRO A 50 -6.41 -8.32 -2.74
CA PRO A 50 -7.71 -8.34 -2.10
C PRO A 50 -7.91 -9.65 -1.32
N ALA A 51 -8.38 -9.56 -0.08
CA ALA A 51 -8.61 -10.71 0.81
C ALA A 51 -9.76 -11.63 0.33
N ASN A 52 -10.73 -11.07 -0.39
CA ASN A 52 -11.92 -11.79 -0.85
C ASN A 52 -11.75 -12.47 -2.23
N GLY A 53 -10.51 -12.68 -2.68
CA GLY A 53 -10.20 -13.31 -3.97
C GLY A 53 -10.61 -14.78 -4.12
N ASN A 54 -11.24 -15.38 -3.11
CA ASN A 54 -11.72 -16.78 -3.16
C ASN A 54 -12.96 -16.97 -4.05
N ASN A 55 -13.59 -15.88 -4.54
CA ASN A 55 -14.66 -15.93 -5.54
C ASN A 55 -14.24 -15.20 -6.84
N ALA A 56 -13.45 -15.92 -7.64
CA ALA A 56 -13.44 -15.94 -9.11
C ALA A 56 -13.14 -14.68 -9.96
N SER A 57 -12.89 -13.50 -9.39
CA SER A 57 -12.47 -12.34 -10.19
C SER A 57 -10.99 -12.02 -9.99
N LEU A 58 -10.19 -12.26 -11.04
CA LEU A 58 -8.80 -11.78 -11.11
C LEU A 58 -8.77 -10.28 -10.81
N PRO A 59 -7.75 -9.78 -10.07
CA PRO A 59 -7.65 -8.35 -9.80
C PRO A 59 -7.66 -7.59 -11.13
N GLN A 60 -8.52 -6.57 -11.21
CA GLN A 60 -8.81 -5.89 -12.48
C GLN A 60 -7.56 -5.20 -13.04
N LYS A 61 -6.66 -4.74 -12.16
CA LYS A 61 -5.42 -4.05 -12.49
C LYS A 61 -4.34 -4.32 -11.44
N THR A 62 -3.09 -4.12 -11.84
CA THR A 62 -1.94 -4.06 -10.93
C THR A 62 -1.38 -2.65 -10.92
N ILE A 63 -1.18 -2.08 -9.73
CA ILE A 63 -0.45 -0.83 -9.52
C ILE A 63 0.92 -1.16 -8.93
N PHE A 64 1.94 -0.45 -9.40
CA PHE A 64 3.29 -0.57 -8.88
C PHE A 64 3.67 0.70 -8.12
N LEU A 65 4.24 0.54 -6.95
CA LEU A 65 4.74 1.61 -6.11
C LEU A 65 6.22 1.35 -5.79
N ALA A 66 7.00 2.42 -5.69
CA ALA A 66 8.32 2.40 -5.07
C ALA A 66 8.20 2.99 -3.67
N TYR A 67 8.71 2.30 -2.66
CA TYR A 67 8.76 2.75 -1.28
C TYR A 67 10.21 2.99 -0.88
N ASN A 68 10.46 4.17 -0.31
CA ASN A 68 11.70 4.46 0.39
C ASN A 68 11.43 4.57 1.89
N GLN A 69 12.35 4.06 2.72
CA GLN A 69 12.23 4.12 4.18
C GLN A 69 12.88 5.36 4.80
N TYR A 70 13.39 6.30 4.00
CA TYR A 70 14.08 7.48 4.53
C TYR A 70 13.10 8.46 5.18
N GLY A 71 13.46 9.01 6.34
CA GLY A 71 12.60 9.93 7.09
C GLY A 71 11.33 9.24 7.61
N ILE A 72 10.16 9.75 7.24
CA ILE A 72 8.85 9.17 7.59
C ILE A 72 8.40 8.05 6.62
N GLY A 73 9.20 7.77 5.61
CA GLY A 73 8.86 6.89 4.49
C GLY A 73 8.06 7.61 3.41
N HIS A 74 8.30 7.25 2.15
CA HIS A 74 7.62 7.84 0.99
C HIS A 74 7.26 6.78 -0.04
N TYR A 75 6.11 6.96 -0.69
CA TYR A 75 5.66 6.15 -1.81
C TYR A 75 5.66 6.98 -3.09
N ASP A 76 6.29 6.45 -4.13
CA ASP A 76 6.27 6.99 -5.49
C ASP A 76 5.57 6.03 -6.45
N ALA A 77 4.94 6.58 -7.49
CA ALA A 77 4.40 5.75 -8.56
C ALA A 77 5.54 5.07 -9.32
N ALA A 78 5.42 3.77 -9.56
CA ALA A 78 6.34 3.01 -10.39
C ALA A 78 5.62 2.51 -11.65
N TYR A 79 6.35 2.44 -12.76
CA TYR A 79 5.83 2.01 -14.04
C TYR A 79 6.71 0.89 -14.60
N PRO A 80 6.13 -0.18 -15.16
CA PRO A 80 6.88 -1.15 -15.93
C PRO A 80 7.58 -0.44 -17.10
N ARG A 81 8.83 -0.81 -17.39
CA ARG A 81 9.44 -0.38 -18.66
C ARG A 81 8.72 -1.15 -19.77
N THR A 82 7.98 -0.43 -20.61
CA THR A 82 7.40 -0.93 -21.86
C THR A 82 8.41 -0.90 -22.99
#